data_AF-A0A1Y1YYX1-F1
#
_entry.id   AF-A0A1Y1YYX1-F1
#
_cell.length_a   1.000
_cell.length_b   1.000
_cell.length_c   1.000
_cell.angle_alpha   90.00
_cell.angle_beta   90.00
_cell.angle_gamma   90.00
#
_symmetry.space_group_name_H-M   'P 1'
#
loop_
_entity.id
_entity.type
_entity.pdbx_description
1 polymer ?
#
loop_
_entity_poly.entity_id
_entity_poly.type
_entity_poly.pdbx_seq_one_letter_code
_entity_poly.pdbx_strand_id
1 'polypeptide(L)'
;MDSSEFAAPSIKFSLSTQEEDKDTSIFPLPNGPQMVAPLQTKKKPRRVKVALEPGHSPLDWAKLKNSGADLRGVPCIGKYTLEDLKKHKSETDAWCAIQGKVYNLTAYLNFHPGGKKELMRAAGRDATKLFMNVHSWVSTDILLDQCFVGFLVPS
;
A
#
# COMPACT_ATOMS: atom_id res chain seq x y z
N MET A 1 -21.16 -1.58 -70.28
CA MET A 1 -22.38 -1.25 -69.53
C MET A 1 -22.11 -1.62 -68.08
N ASP A 2 -21.85 -0.76 -67.12
CA ASP A 2 -21.45 0.65 -67.03
C ASP A 2 -20.76 0.71 -65.67
N SER A 3 -19.51 1.16 -65.64
CA SER A 3 -18.74 1.35 -64.42
C SER A 3 -19.18 2.67 -63.79
N SER A 4 -19.98 2.64 -62.72
CA SER A 4 -20.32 3.85 -61.95
C SER A 4 -19.72 3.79 -60.55
N GLU A 5 -18.49 4.32 -60.50
CA GLU A 5 -17.73 4.67 -59.31
C GLU A 5 -18.35 5.95 -58.70
N PHE A 6 -19.01 5.83 -57.56
CA PHE A 6 -19.56 6.97 -56.82
C PHE A 6 -18.48 7.58 -55.92
N ALA A 7 -17.87 8.66 -56.40
CA ALA A 7 -17.01 9.54 -55.63
C ALA A 7 -17.83 10.32 -54.58
N ALA A 8 -17.42 10.25 -53.32
CA ALA A 8 -17.98 11.07 -52.25
C ALA A 8 -17.30 12.46 -52.23
N PRO A 9 -18.06 13.57 -52.16
CA PRO A 9 -17.49 14.92 -52.12
C PRO A 9 -16.90 15.23 -50.73
N SER A 10 -15.64 15.65 -50.73
CA SER A 10 -14.96 16.23 -49.56
C SER A 10 -15.56 17.61 -49.25
N ILE A 11 -16.30 17.71 -48.15
CA ILE A 11 -16.78 18.99 -47.61
C ILE A 11 -15.70 19.57 -46.70
N LYS A 12 -15.02 20.61 -47.17
CA LYS A 12 -14.16 21.46 -46.34
C LYS A 12 -15.03 22.50 -45.63
N PHE A 13 -15.27 22.28 -44.34
CA PHE A 13 -15.93 23.26 -43.49
C PHE A 13 -14.87 24.21 -42.92
N SER A 14 -14.81 25.42 -43.48
CA SER A 14 -14.15 26.58 -42.88
C SER A 14 -15.25 27.45 -42.32
N LEU A 15 -15.24 27.75 -41.02
CA LEU A 15 -15.28 29.12 -40.47
C LEU A 15 -15.51 29.10 -38.95
N SER A 16 -14.91 30.10 -38.31
CA SER A 16 -15.28 30.70 -37.02
C SER A 16 -14.84 29.99 -35.75
N THR A 17 -13.64 30.32 -35.31
CA THR A 17 -13.30 30.35 -33.89
C THR A 17 -14.19 31.38 -33.21
N GLN A 18 -15.15 30.93 -32.40
CA GLN A 18 -15.79 31.74 -31.38
C GLN A 18 -15.13 31.36 -30.05
N GLU A 19 -14.49 32.33 -29.40
CA GLU A 19 -13.91 32.20 -28.07
C GLU A 19 -15.05 32.03 -27.06
N GLU A 20 -15.23 30.81 -26.55
CA GLU A 20 -16.12 30.55 -25.42
C GLU A 20 -15.40 30.95 -24.12
N ASP A 21 -16.02 31.91 -23.44
CA ASP A 21 -15.87 32.20 -22.02
C ASP A 21 -15.89 30.91 -21.18
N LYS A 22 -14.72 30.49 -20.70
CA LYS A 22 -14.63 29.64 -19.51
C LYS A 22 -14.19 30.51 -18.35
N ASP A 23 -15.19 31.13 -17.75
CA ASP A 23 -15.20 31.57 -16.35
C ASP A 23 -14.95 30.34 -15.45
N THR A 24 -13.70 29.90 -15.43
CA THR A 24 -13.17 28.97 -14.43
C THR A 24 -13.29 29.67 -13.10
N SER A 25 -14.40 29.42 -12.41
CA SER A 25 -14.56 29.46 -10.96
C SER A 25 -13.28 29.91 -10.23
N ILE A 26 -13.01 31.22 -10.23
CA ILE A 26 -12.00 31.83 -9.37
C ILE A 26 -12.64 31.83 -8.00
N PHE A 27 -12.52 30.68 -7.36
CA PHE A 27 -12.95 30.49 -5.99
C PHE A 27 -11.73 30.17 -5.13
N PRO A 28 -11.50 30.92 -4.05
CA PRO A 28 -12.26 32.10 -3.62
C PRO A 28 -11.93 33.37 -4.44
N LEU A 29 -12.91 34.28 -4.56
CA LEU A 29 -12.73 35.59 -5.17
C LEU A 29 -11.65 36.40 -4.41
N PRO A 30 -10.75 37.11 -5.11
CA PRO A 30 -9.90 38.12 -4.48
C PRO A 30 -10.77 39.12 -3.73
N ASN A 31 -10.49 39.34 -2.44
CA ASN A 31 -11.24 40.21 -1.53
C ASN A 31 -12.68 39.79 -1.17
N GLY A 32 -13.07 38.53 -1.41
CA GLY A 32 -14.38 38.02 -0.97
C GLY A 32 -14.48 37.87 0.57
N PRO A 33 -15.69 38.02 1.17
CA PRO A 33 -15.92 37.88 2.62
C PRO A 33 -15.67 36.47 3.17
N GLN A 34 -15.33 35.49 2.32
CA GLN A 34 -14.93 34.14 2.69
C GLN A 34 -13.46 34.00 3.10
N MET A 35 -12.64 35.05 2.96
CA MET A 35 -11.32 35.08 3.58
C MET A 35 -11.47 35.30 5.08
N VAL A 36 -11.85 34.26 5.82
CA VAL A 36 -11.56 34.21 7.25
C VAL A 36 -10.05 34.36 7.39
N ALA A 37 -9.61 35.40 8.11
CA ALA A 37 -8.21 35.55 8.49
C ALA A 37 -7.70 34.22 9.03
N PRO A 38 -6.45 33.81 8.75
CA PRO A 38 -5.97 32.53 9.26
C PRO A 38 -6.02 32.62 10.78
N LEU A 39 -7.02 31.97 11.40
CA LEU A 39 -6.93 31.58 12.79
C LEU A 39 -5.58 30.90 12.90
N GLN A 40 -4.73 31.35 13.81
CA GLN A 40 -3.48 30.71 14.11
C GLN A 40 -3.78 29.31 14.67
N THR A 41 -4.10 28.37 13.78
CA THR A 41 -4.18 26.97 14.11
C THR A 41 -2.76 26.60 14.44
N LYS A 42 -2.48 26.32 15.72
CA LYS A 42 -1.23 25.70 16.15
C LYS A 42 -0.96 24.57 15.18
N LYS A 43 0.08 24.70 14.34
CA LYS A 43 0.42 23.71 13.32
C LYS A 43 0.58 22.39 14.04
N LYS A 44 -0.38 21.47 13.88
CA LYS A 44 -0.26 20.11 14.41
C LYS A 44 1.08 19.56 13.91
N PRO A 45 1.85 18.84 14.74
CA PRO A 45 3.12 18.29 14.32
C PRO A 45 2.91 17.55 13.00
N ARG A 46 3.67 17.94 11.98
CA ARG A 46 3.55 17.38 10.64
C ARG A 46 3.85 15.88 10.77
N ARG A 47 2.87 15.02 10.46
CA ARG A 47 3.06 13.57 10.51
C ARG A 47 4.30 13.25 9.67
N VAL A 48 5.34 12.74 10.32
CA VAL A 48 6.56 12.31 9.63
C VAL A 48 6.18 11.05 8.86
N LYS A 49 5.89 11.22 7.57
CA LYS A 49 5.65 10.08 6.68
C LYS A 49 7.02 9.48 6.39
N VAL A 50 7.25 8.26 6.87
CA VAL A 50 8.40 7.47 6.42
C VAL A 50 8.25 7.34 4.90
N ALA A 51 9.19 7.90 4.15
CA ALA A 51 9.19 7.74 2.70
C ALA A 51 9.39 6.25 2.39
N LEU A 52 8.53 5.69 1.56
CA LEU A 52 8.74 4.34 1.04
C LEU A 52 9.81 4.44 -0.05
N GLU A 53 10.74 3.49 -0.06
CA GLU A 53 11.68 3.34 -1.18
C GLU A 53 10.88 3.14 -2.49
N PRO A 54 11.36 3.64 -3.64
CA PRO A 54 10.73 3.36 -4.92
C PRO A 54 10.44 1.86 -5.09
N GLY A 55 9.25 1.51 -5.57
CA GLY A 55 8.83 0.12 -5.78
C GLY A 55 8.33 -0.63 -4.53
N HIS A 56 8.18 0.04 -3.39
CA HIS A 56 7.63 -0.57 -2.16
C HIS A 56 6.25 0.00 -1.79
N SER A 57 5.46 0.39 -2.79
CA SER A 57 4.09 0.83 -2.56
C SER A 57 3.17 -0.35 -2.20
N PRO A 58 1.98 -0.09 -1.62
CA PRO A 58 0.97 -1.14 -1.42
C PRO A 58 0.58 -1.87 -2.70
N LEU A 59 0.61 -1.19 -3.86
CA LEU A 59 0.34 -1.81 -5.15
C LEU A 59 1.47 -2.75 -5.57
N ASP A 60 2.72 -2.39 -5.27
CA ASP A 60 3.88 -3.24 -5.58
C ASP A 60 3.89 -4.49 -4.69
N TRP A 61 3.45 -4.37 -3.43
CA TRP A 61 3.19 -5.54 -2.59
C TRP A 61 2.14 -6.47 -3.21
N ALA A 62 1.01 -5.92 -3.67
CA ALA A 62 -0.03 -6.72 -4.32
C ALA A 62 0.49 -7.44 -5.59
N LYS A 63 1.33 -6.77 -6.39
CA LYS A 63 2.00 -7.41 -7.54
C LYS A 63 2.93 -8.54 -7.09
N LEU A 64 3.72 -8.34 -6.04
CA LEU A 64 4.64 -9.35 -5.51
C LEU A 64 3.88 -10.58 -5.02
N LYS A 65 2.78 -10.41 -4.31
CA LYS A 65 1.92 -11.54 -3.88
C LYS A 65 1.35 -12.33 -5.06
N ASN A 66 1.01 -11.64 -6.15
CA ASN A 66 0.45 -12.26 -7.34
C ASN A 66 1.52 -12.79 -8.32
N SER A 67 2.81 -12.61 -8.01
CA SER A 67 3.90 -13.02 -8.90
C SER A 67 4.13 -14.54 -8.94
N GLY A 68 3.56 -15.29 -7.98
CA GLY A 68 3.80 -16.73 -7.80
C GLY A 68 5.11 -17.05 -7.09
N ALA A 69 5.85 -16.04 -6.60
CA ALA A 69 7.01 -16.25 -5.76
C ALA A 69 6.61 -16.87 -4.41
N ASP A 70 7.39 -17.84 -3.93
CA ASP A 70 7.19 -18.38 -2.58
C ASP A 70 7.77 -17.42 -1.54
N LEU A 71 6.88 -16.68 -0.87
CA LEU A 71 7.27 -15.70 0.16
C LEU A 71 7.35 -16.32 1.57
N ARG A 72 6.97 -17.60 1.72
CA ARG A 72 7.03 -18.31 3.00
C ARG A 72 8.44 -18.79 3.33
N GLY A 73 9.18 -19.24 2.32
CA GLY A 73 10.52 -19.81 2.49
C GLY A 73 10.52 -21.16 3.21
N VAL A 74 9.38 -21.84 3.27
CA VAL A 74 9.25 -23.19 3.84
C VAL A 74 8.49 -24.12 2.89
N PRO A 75 8.87 -25.41 2.81
CA PRO A 75 8.24 -26.35 1.88
C PRO A 75 6.84 -26.79 2.31
N CYS A 76 6.55 -26.75 3.62
CA CYS A 76 5.27 -27.20 4.15
C CYS A 76 4.83 -26.34 5.33
N ILE A 77 3.51 -26.31 5.56
CA ILE A 77 2.90 -25.61 6.68
C ILE A 77 3.12 -26.41 7.96
N GLY A 78 3.70 -25.76 8.98
CA GLY A 78 4.15 -26.42 10.20
C GLY A 78 3.46 -25.97 11.49
N LYS A 79 3.93 -26.55 12.58
CA LYS A 79 3.66 -26.11 13.96
C LYS A 79 4.97 -25.62 14.55
N TYR A 80 4.95 -24.44 15.16
CA TYR A 80 6.15 -23.79 15.68
C TYR A 80 5.96 -23.39 17.14
N THR A 81 7.03 -23.48 17.92
CA THR A 81 7.05 -23.01 19.31
C THR A 81 7.58 -21.57 19.38
N LEU A 82 7.43 -20.93 20.55
CA LEU A 82 8.08 -19.64 20.81
C LEU A 82 9.61 -19.72 20.75
N GLU A 83 10.19 -20.89 21.06
CA GLU A 83 11.63 -21.11 20.98
C GLU A 83 12.13 -21.16 19.55
N ASP A 84 11.33 -21.74 18.63
CA ASP A 84 11.64 -21.72 17.21
C ASP A 84 11.60 -20.30 16.66
N LEU A 85 10.55 -19.53 17.00
CA LEU A 85 10.46 -18.14 16.57
C LEU A 85 11.68 -17.32 16.97
N LYS A 86 12.23 -17.48 18.18
CA LYS A 86 13.41 -16.73 18.64
C LYS A 86 14.64 -16.87 17.73
N LYS A 87 14.73 -17.95 16.94
CA LYS A 87 15.80 -18.17 15.96
C LYS A 87 15.68 -17.21 14.76
N HIS A 88 14.44 -16.85 14.40
CA HIS A 88 14.08 -16.04 13.22
C HIS A 88 13.91 -14.55 13.57
N LYS A 89 14.99 -13.91 14.03
CA LYS A 89 15.00 -12.49 14.49
C LYS A 89 15.86 -11.56 13.63
N SER A 90 16.36 -12.02 12.49
CA SER A 90 17.28 -11.26 11.65
C SER A 90 16.57 -10.61 10.48
N GLU A 91 17.16 -9.60 9.86
CA GLU A 91 16.52 -8.91 8.73
C GLU A 91 16.39 -9.78 7.47
N THR A 92 17.19 -10.83 7.36
CA THR A 92 17.16 -11.81 6.28
C THR A 92 16.30 -13.03 6.61
N ASP A 93 15.88 -13.16 7.87
CA ASP A 93 15.07 -14.25 8.39
C ASP A 93 14.28 -13.77 9.60
N ALA A 94 13.17 -13.07 9.32
CA ALA A 94 12.31 -12.40 10.30
C ALA A 94 10.95 -13.09 10.35
N TRP A 95 10.66 -13.83 11.40
CA TRP A 95 9.33 -14.44 11.60
C TRP A 95 8.64 -13.84 12.81
N CYS A 96 7.32 -13.86 12.83
CA CYS A 96 6.56 -13.50 14.02
C CYS A 96 5.29 -14.33 14.13
N ALA A 97 4.74 -14.40 15.34
CA ALA A 97 3.38 -14.88 15.54
C ALA A 97 2.42 -13.70 15.74
N ILE A 98 1.25 -13.78 15.09
CA ILE A 98 0.12 -12.87 15.29
C ILE A 98 -1.14 -13.72 15.37
N GLN A 99 -1.89 -13.59 16.46
CA GLN A 99 -3.15 -14.31 16.72
C GLN A 99 -3.02 -15.83 16.53
N GLY A 100 -1.92 -16.42 17.01
CA GLY A 100 -1.67 -17.87 16.92
C GLY A 100 -1.20 -18.36 15.54
N LYS A 101 -1.05 -17.48 14.56
CA LYS A 101 -0.51 -17.79 13.22
C LYS A 101 0.91 -17.27 13.09
N VAL A 102 1.77 -18.03 12.42
CA VAL A 102 3.18 -17.71 12.20
C VAL A 102 3.38 -17.26 10.76
N TYR A 103 4.04 -16.11 10.59
CA TYR A 103 4.31 -15.51 9.29
C TYR A 103 5.80 -15.21 9.12
N ASN A 104 6.32 -15.46 7.91
CA ASN A 104 7.63 -15.01 7.48
C ASN A 104 7.53 -13.58 6.93
N LEU A 105 8.03 -12.61 7.69
CA LEU A 105 7.96 -11.20 7.37
C LEU A 105 9.10 -10.72 6.46
N THR A 106 10.07 -11.58 6.15
CA THR A 106 11.32 -11.18 5.45
C THR A 106 11.04 -10.42 4.16
N ALA A 107 10.13 -10.93 3.32
CA ALA A 107 9.74 -10.28 2.07
C ALA A 107 8.95 -8.97 2.29
N TYR A 108 8.28 -8.83 3.43
CA TYR A 108 7.40 -7.70 3.73
C TYR A 108 8.11 -6.53 4.43
N LEU A 109 9.34 -6.72 4.93
CA LEU A 109 10.09 -5.72 5.71
C LEU A 109 10.15 -4.34 5.07
N ASN A 110 10.38 -4.28 3.76
CA ASN A 110 10.51 -3.02 3.03
C ASN A 110 9.16 -2.45 2.57
N PHE A 111 8.08 -3.25 2.59
CA PHE A 111 6.73 -2.84 2.21
C PHE A 111 5.89 -2.36 3.40
N HIS A 112 6.39 -2.53 4.63
CA HIS A 112 5.67 -2.14 5.84
C HIS A 112 5.56 -0.60 5.94
N PRO A 113 4.34 -0.03 5.99
CA PRO A 113 4.14 1.43 6.05
C PRO A 113 4.73 2.11 7.29
N GLY A 114 4.85 1.38 8.40
CA GLY A 114 5.50 1.85 9.63
C GLY A 114 7.03 1.77 9.60
N GLY A 115 7.60 1.29 8.49
CA GLY A 115 9.03 1.10 8.29
C GLY A 115 9.57 -0.21 8.87
N LYS A 116 10.72 -0.64 8.34
CA LYS A 116 11.43 -1.87 8.73
C LYS A 116 11.75 -1.93 10.22
N LYS A 117 12.21 -0.81 10.81
CA LYS A 117 12.61 -0.73 12.22
C LYS A 117 11.47 -1.09 13.18
N GLU A 118 10.25 -0.69 12.87
CA GLU A 118 9.09 -1.03 13.70
C GLU A 118 8.70 -2.50 13.53
N LEU A 119 8.74 -3.01 12.30
CA LEU A 119 8.42 -4.42 12.04
C LEU A 119 9.44 -5.37 12.67
N MET A 120 10.73 -5.01 12.69
CA MET A 120 11.77 -5.80 13.35
C MET A 120 11.58 -5.92 14.86
N ARG A 121 10.78 -5.05 15.50
CA ARG A 121 10.37 -5.27 16.88
C ARG A 121 9.46 -6.47 17.00
N ALA A 122 8.69 -6.85 15.98
CA ALA A 122 7.85 -8.06 16.03
C ALA A 122 8.65 -9.35 15.79
N ALA A 123 9.84 -9.26 15.20
CA ALA A 123 10.61 -10.42 14.79
C ALA A 123 11.03 -11.29 16.00
N GLY A 124 10.91 -12.60 15.80
CA GLY A 124 11.26 -13.66 16.73
C GLY A 124 10.38 -13.80 17.98
N ARG A 125 9.16 -13.26 17.97
CA ARG A 125 8.23 -13.35 19.10
C ARG A 125 6.76 -13.33 18.69
N ASP A 126 5.89 -13.55 19.66
CA ASP A 126 4.47 -13.24 19.54
C ASP A 126 4.28 -11.72 19.61
N ALA A 127 3.90 -11.16 18.46
CA ALA A 127 3.67 -9.74 18.28
C ALA A 127 2.18 -9.36 18.35
N THR A 128 1.30 -10.28 18.73
CA THR A 128 -0.16 -10.06 18.76
C THR A 128 -0.53 -8.79 19.51
N LYS A 129 0.00 -8.58 20.72
CA LYS A 129 -0.31 -7.38 21.52
C LYS A 129 0.18 -6.09 20.84
N LEU A 130 1.38 -6.12 20.26
CA LEU A 130 1.95 -4.96 19.56
C LEU A 130 1.11 -4.63 18.32
N PHE A 131 0.77 -5.66 17.55
CA PHE A 131 -0.06 -5.53 16.36
C PHE A 131 -1.46 -4.98 16.68
N MET A 132 -2.16 -5.54 17.68
CA MET A 132 -3.52 -5.12 18.03
C MET A 132 -3.58 -3.68 18.57
N ASN A 133 -2.51 -3.19 19.19
CA ASN A 133 -2.47 -1.81 19.69
C ASN A 133 -2.38 -0.77 18.56
N VAL A 134 -1.83 -1.13 17.40
CA VAL A 134 -1.51 -0.19 16.32
C VAL A 134 -2.30 -0.46 15.04
N HIS A 135 -2.69 -1.72 14.80
CA HIS A 135 -3.21 -2.22 13.53
C HIS A 135 -4.40 -3.18 13.74
N SER A 136 -5.23 -2.99 14.76
CA SER A 136 -6.38 -3.88 15.04
C SER A 136 -7.38 -4.02 13.90
N TRP A 137 -7.42 -3.06 12.97
CA TRP A 137 -8.27 -3.06 11.77
C TRP A 137 -7.62 -3.72 10.55
N VAL A 138 -6.36 -4.11 10.63
CA VAL A 138 -5.63 -4.73 9.51
C VAL A 138 -5.79 -6.25 9.60
N SER A 139 -6.31 -6.87 8.54
CA SER A 139 -6.37 -8.32 8.43
C SER A 139 -5.01 -8.88 8.01
N THR A 140 -4.34 -9.59 8.93
CA THR A 140 -3.09 -10.31 8.64
C THR A 140 -3.28 -11.39 7.59
N ASP A 141 -4.46 -12.02 7.56
CA ASP A 141 -4.78 -13.09 6.61
C ASP A 141 -4.84 -12.61 5.17
N ILE A 142 -5.22 -11.36 4.93
CA ILE A 142 -5.23 -10.78 3.58
C ILE A 142 -3.86 -10.17 3.25
N LEU A 143 -3.20 -9.56 4.22
CA LEU A 143 -1.94 -8.87 4.01
C LEU A 143 -0.76 -9.84 3.80
N LEU A 144 -0.74 -10.94 4.56
CA LEU A 144 0.38 -11.88 4.70
C LEU A 144 -0.02 -13.32 4.31
N ASP A 145 -1.05 -13.50 3.49
CA ASP A 145 -1.48 -14.82 2.97
C ASP A 145 -0.33 -15.62 2.37
N GLN A 146 0.48 -14.97 1.51
CA GLN A 146 1.63 -15.60 0.86
C GLN A 146 2.83 -15.79 1.79
N CYS A 147 2.77 -15.28 3.02
CA CYS A 147 3.84 -15.36 4.02
C CYS A 147 3.50 -16.34 5.15
N PHE A 148 2.36 -17.03 5.09
CA PHE A 148 1.90 -17.92 6.15
C PHE A 148 2.74 -19.20 6.24
N VAL A 149 3.40 -19.40 7.38
CA VAL A 149 4.30 -20.54 7.62
C VAL A 149 3.59 -21.65 8.40
N GLY A 150 2.70 -21.30 9.33
CA GLY A 150 2.07 -22.29 10.19
C GLY A 150 1.40 -21.75 11.43
N PHE A 151 1.20 -22.61 12.41
CA PHE A 151 0.52 -22.28 13.67
C PHE A 151 1.49 -22.26 14.85
N LEU A 152 1.27 -21.31 15.75
CA LEU A 152 1.97 -21.24 17.03
C LEU A 152 1.36 -22.28 17.98
N VAL A 153 2.21 -23.11 18.57
CA VAL A 153 1.82 -24.09 19.58
C VAL A 153 2.40 -23.66 20.93
N PRO A 154 1.59 -23.64 22.01
CA PRO A 154 2.11 -23.43 23.35
C PRO A 154 3.07 -24.56 23.72
N SER A 155 4.24 -24.19 24.23
CA SER A 155 5.24 -25.12 24.77
C SER A 155 4.75 -25.79 26.05
#